data_AF-A0AA92K3X9-F1
#
_entry.id   AF-A0AA92K3X9-F1
#
_cell.length_a   1.000
_cell.length_b   1.000
_cell.length_c   1.000
_cell.angle_alpha   90.00
_cell.angle_beta   90.00
_cell.angle_gamma   90.00
#
_symmetry.space_group_name_H-M   'P 1'
#
loop_
_entity.id
_entity.type
_entity.pdbx_description
1 polymer ?
#
loop_
_entity_poly.entity_id
_entity_poly.type
_entity_poly.pdbx_seq_one_letter_code
_entity_poly.pdbx_strand_id
1 'polypeptide(L)'
;MQDNKRMFRGMFLAATALTALAGCGGGGDLENGVTALQASPTTASFAGPNTSTCYTGSGGRYFIYGGNAPYIIQNALPAFMTVSTTKVNDVGGSFDVTLLGACMTNGTINITDAMGRLVTVTINDTIGQ
;
A
#
# COMPACT_ATOMS: atom_id res chain seq x y z
N MET A 1 -69.54 -6.14 3.43
CA MET A 1 -69.69 -4.75 3.90
C MET A 1 -68.35 -4.33 4.45
N GLN A 2 -67.64 -3.50 3.70
CA GLN A 2 -66.22 -3.20 3.88
C GLN A 2 -66.06 -1.69 4.09
N ASP A 3 -65.53 -1.36 5.27
CA ASP A 3 -64.61 -0.26 5.63
C ASP A 3 -64.97 1.18 5.25
N ASN A 4 -65.32 2.02 6.23
CA ASN A 4 -64.45 2.73 7.19
C ASN A 4 -63.77 3.98 6.58
N LYS A 5 -64.36 5.13 6.95
CA LYS A 5 -63.81 6.49 7.12
C LYS A 5 -62.68 6.92 6.18
N ARG A 6 -63.07 7.70 5.16
CA ARG A 6 -62.19 8.64 4.47
C ARG A 6 -62.12 9.94 5.26
N MET A 7 -60.97 10.24 5.83
CA MET A 7 -60.67 11.56 6.37
C MET A 7 -59.19 11.88 6.14
N PHE A 8 -58.95 13.16 5.83
CA PHE A 8 -57.68 13.88 5.85
C PHE A 8 -56.68 13.53 4.74
N ARG A 9 -55.92 14.47 4.17
CA ARG A 9 -55.94 15.94 4.01
C ARG A 9 -54.61 16.23 3.31
N GLY A 10 -54.61 17.14 2.34
CA GLY A 10 -53.49 18.04 2.10
C GLY A 10 -52.18 17.45 1.58
N MET A 11 -52.01 17.50 0.25
CA MET A 11 -51.00 18.34 -0.38
C MET A 11 -49.65 18.46 0.39
N PHE A 12 -48.77 17.47 0.21
CA PHE A 12 -47.33 17.64 0.44
C PHE A 12 -46.65 17.88 -0.90
N LEU A 13 -46.15 19.09 -1.07
CA LEU A 13 -45.44 19.60 -2.24
C LEU A 13 -44.08 20.10 -1.71
N ALA A 14 -43.01 19.81 -2.46
CA ALA A 14 -41.59 20.20 -2.25
C ALA A 14 -40.71 19.13 -1.56
N ALA A 15 -39.49 18.84 -2.00
CA ALA A 15 -38.81 19.10 -3.26
C ALA A 15 -37.64 18.11 -3.32
N THR A 16 -37.44 17.58 -4.53
CA THR A 16 -36.26 16.93 -5.11
C THR A 16 -34.92 16.96 -4.37
N ALA A 17 -34.37 15.74 -4.26
CA ALA A 17 -33.00 15.32 -4.02
C ALA A 17 -31.86 16.24 -4.52
N LEU A 18 -30.85 16.42 -3.67
CA LEU A 18 -29.47 16.74 -4.05
C LEU A 18 -28.53 15.90 -3.17
N THR A 19 -28.37 14.63 -3.54
CA THR A 19 -27.23 13.81 -3.12
C THR A 19 -25.99 14.35 -3.85
N ALA A 20 -25.23 15.23 -3.19
CA ALA A 20 -23.90 15.59 -3.66
C ALA A 20 -22.98 14.37 -3.44
N LEU A 21 -22.73 13.61 -4.51
CA LEU A 21 -21.62 12.67 -4.57
C LEU A 21 -20.33 13.48 -4.39
N ALA A 22 -19.81 13.55 -3.17
CA ALA A 22 -18.39 13.82 -2.95
C ALA A 22 -17.61 12.57 -3.39
N GLY A 23 -17.55 12.34 -4.71
CA GLY A 23 -16.59 11.42 -5.31
C GLY A 23 -15.23 12.09 -5.29
N CYS A 24 -14.39 11.73 -4.30
CA CYS A 24 -12.96 12.04 -4.37
C CYS A 24 -12.39 11.28 -5.56
N GLY A 25 -11.78 12.01 -6.49
CA GLY A 25 -11.23 11.48 -7.73
C GLY A 25 -10.24 10.34 -7.49
N GLY A 26 -10.53 9.19 -8.09
CA GLY A 26 -9.58 8.11 -8.30
C GLY A 26 -9.04 8.17 -9.72
N GLY A 27 -8.24 9.20 -10.02
CA GLY A 27 -7.45 9.25 -11.24
C GLY A 27 -6.29 8.28 -11.13
N GLY A 28 -6.52 7.02 -11.48
CA GLY A 28 -5.46 6.06 -11.72
C GLY A 28 -5.11 6.09 -13.19
N ASP A 29 -3.98 6.69 -13.54
CA ASP A 29 -3.49 6.82 -14.90
C ASP A 29 -3.23 5.43 -15.51
N LEU A 30 -4.26 4.83 -16.12
CA LEU A 30 -4.10 3.72 -17.07
C LEU A 30 -3.80 4.26 -18.48
N GLU A 31 -3.24 5.46 -18.58
CA GLU A 31 -3.25 6.26 -19.81
C GLU A 31 -2.40 5.70 -20.96
N ASN A 32 -1.65 4.60 -20.77
CA ASN A 32 -0.78 4.06 -21.82
C ASN A 32 -0.73 2.53 -21.95
N GLY A 33 -1.63 1.77 -21.33
CA GLY A 33 -1.57 0.29 -21.40
C GLY A 33 -0.33 -0.32 -20.75
N VAL A 34 0.38 0.45 -19.92
CA VAL A 34 1.50 -0.02 -19.10
C VAL A 34 0.93 -0.56 -17.79
N THR A 35 1.31 -1.78 -17.40
CA THR A 35 0.91 -2.34 -16.11
C THR A 35 1.32 -1.39 -14.99
N ALA A 36 0.42 -1.15 -14.02
CA ALA A 36 0.71 -0.27 -12.88
C ALA A 36 1.94 -0.74 -12.12
N LEU A 37 2.74 0.20 -11.61
CA LEU A 37 3.89 -0.11 -10.76
C LEU A 37 3.42 -0.80 -9.48
N GLN A 38 3.94 -1.99 -9.20
CA GLN A 38 3.62 -2.79 -8.03
C GLN A 38 4.87 -3.47 -7.49
N ALA A 39 4.88 -3.81 -6.21
CA ALA A 39 5.92 -4.61 -5.58
C ALA A 39 5.30 -5.82 -4.86
N SER A 40 6.03 -6.92 -4.77
CA SER A 40 5.58 -8.11 -4.05
C SER A 40 6.73 -8.77 -3.28
N PRO A 41 6.55 -9.06 -1.97
CA PRO A 41 5.38 -8.71 -1.16
C PRO A 41 5.29 -7.19 -0.89
N THR A 42 4.08 -6.65 -0.69
CA THR A 42 3.88 -5.25 -0.30
C THR A 42 4.09 -5.01 1.19
N THR A 43 3.91 -6.06 2.00
CA THR A 43 4.13 -6.04 3.44
C THR A 43 4.84 -7.32 3.87
N ALA A 44 5.83 -7.20 4.74
CA ALA A 44 6.45 -8.32 5.43
C ALA A 44 6.54 -8.03 6.93
N SER A 45 6.33 -9.07 7.74
CA SER A 45 6.38 -8.99 9.19
C SER A 45 7.27 -10.09 9.73
N PHE A 46 8.15 -9.71 10.63
CA PHE A 46 9.13 -10.57 11.27
C PHE A 46 8.94 -10.50 12.79
N ALA A 47 9.24 -11.60 13.46
CA ALA A 47 9.27 -11.69 14.90
C ALA A 47 10.61 -12.27 15.32
N GLY A 48 11.23 -11.65 16.32
CA GLY A 48 12.45 -12.17 16.91
C GLY A 48 12.23 -13.50 17.66
N PRO A 49 13.30 -14.14 18.14
CA PRO A 49 13.23 -15.48 18.72
C PRO A 49 12.73 -15.52 20.18
N ASN A 50 12.58 -14.37 20.83
CA ASN A 50 12.19 -14.26 22.24
C ASN A 50 11.54 -12.89 22.51
N THR A 51 11.03 -12.71 23.73
CA THR A 51 10.33 -11.51 24.20
C THR A 51 11.22 -10.27 24.42
N SER A 52 12.51 -10.34 24.12
CA SER A 52 13.48 -9.25 24.38
C SER A 52 14.24 -8.79 23.13
N THR A 53 14.23 -9.55 22.04
CA THR A 53 15.03 -9.27 20.84
C THR A 53 14.17 -9.30 19.58
N CYS A 54 14.41 -8.37 18.66
CA CYS A 54 13.82 -8.37 17.32
C CYS A 54 14.62 -9.21 16.34
N TYR A 55 14.03 -9.51 15.18
CA TYR A 55 14.62 -10.41 14.21
C TYR A 55 15.86 -9.80 13.54
N THR A 56 16.89 -10.61 13.32
CA THR A 56 18.09 -10.22 12.56
C THR A 56 18.31 -11.23 11.45
N GLY A 57 18.58 -10.77 10.23
CA GLY A 57 18.87 -11.64 9.10
C GLY A 57 18.11 -11.26 7.84
N SER A 58 17.80 -12.25 7.00
CA SER A 58 17.12 -12.02 5.72
C SER A 58 15.70 -11.50 5.95
N GLY A 59 15.43 -10.30 5.43
CA GLY A 59 14.10 -9.69 5.35
C GLY A 59 13.35 -10.10 4.07
N GLY A 60 13.86 -11.08 3.32
CA GLY A 60 13.26 -11.60 2.10
C GLY A 60 13.65 -10.86 0.82
N ARG A 61 13.13 -11.37 -0.30
CA ARG A 61 13.30 -10.82 -1.64
C ARG A 61 12.01 -10.16 -2.13
N TYR A 62 12.14 -8.99 -2.72
CA TYR A 62 11.03 -8.17 -3.18
C TYR A 62 11.14 -7.97 -4.69
N PHE A 63 10.10 -8.36 -5.41
CA PHE A 63 10.02 -8.25 -6.87
C PHE A 63 9.21 -7.02 -7.27
N ILE A 64 9.62 -6.39 -8.36
CA ILE A 64 8.99 -5.16 -8.89
C ILE A 64 8.33 -5.50 -10.23
N TYR A 65 7.04 -5.19 -10.35
CA TYR A 65 6.22 -5.48 -11.53
C TYR A 65 5.59 -4.22 -12.09
N GLY A 66 5.33 -4.24 -13.40
CA GLY A 66 4.79 -3.08 -14.11
C GLY A 66 5.71 -1.87 -13.97
N GLY A 67 5.16 -0.67 -14.16
CA GLY A 67 5.97 0.53 -14.14
C GLY A 67 6.92 0.63 -15.35
N ASN A 68 7.86 1.58 -15.29
CA ASN A 68 8.96 1.70 -16.24
C ASN A 68 10.30 1.61 -15.53
N ALA A 69 11.08 0.58 -15.83
CA ALA A 69 12.46 0.50 -15.35
C ALA A 69 13.32 1.64 -15.98
N PRO A 70 14.42 2.07 -15.33
CA PRO A 70 14.92 1.58 -14.04
C PRO A 70 14.08 2.04 -12.85
N TYR A 71 14.10 1.24 -11.78
CA TYR A 71 13.51 1.55 -10.49
C TYR A 71 14.58 2.00 -9.50
N ILE A 72 14.25 3.01 -8.69
CA ILE A 72 15.07 3.49 -7.58
C ILE A 72 14.51 2.94 -6.28
N ILE A 73 15.36 2.32 -5.48
CA ILE A 73 15.01 1.71 -4.19
C ILE A 73 15.58 2.58 -3.08
N GLN A 74 14.70 3.13 -2.25
CA GLN A 74 15.06 4.01 -1.15
C GLN A 74 14.56 3.44 0.17
N ASN A 75 15.49 3.01 1.01
CA ASN A 75 15.21 2.59 2.38
C ASN A 75 15.11 3.83 3.29
N ALA A 76 13.94 4.04 3.91
CA ALA A 76 13.71 5.17 4.80
C ALA A 76 14.35 5.00 6.20
N LEU A 77 14.75 3.78 6.56
CA LEU A 77 15.22 3.42 7.91
C LEU A 77 16.52 2.60 7.86
N PRO A 78 17.64 3.19 7.41
CA PRO A 78 18.92 2.50 7.25
C PRO A 78 19.55 2.02 8.56
N ALA A 79 19.12 2.56 9.72
CA ALA A 79 19.56 2.08 11.03
C ALA A 79 18.96 0.72 11.43
N PHE A 80 17.93 0.26 10.73
CA PHE A 80 17.15 -0.93 11.10
C PHE A 80 17.16 -2.01 10.02
N MET A 81 17.32 -1.62 8.76
CA MET A 81 17.37 -2.53 7.62
C MET A 81 18.33 -2.03 6.55
N THR A 82 18.73 -2.91 5.64
CA THR A 82 19.50 -2.58 4.44
C THR A 82 18.85 -3.21 3.21
N VAL A 83 19.14 -2.66 2.03
CA VAL A 83 18.72 -3.20 0.74
C VAL A 83 19.95 -3.60 -0.07
N SER A 84 19.87 -4.69 -0.84
CA SER A 84 21.01 -5.19 -1.62
C SER A 84 21.42 -4.27 -2.77
N THR A 85 20.50 -3.43 -3.26
CA THR A 85 20.74 -2.43 -4.30
C THR A 85 19.80 -1.25 -4.14
N THR A 86 20.24 -0.08 -4.59
CA THR A 86 19.41 1.14 -4.69
C THR A 86 18.83 1.35 -6.09
N LYS A 87 19.16 0.48 -7.05
CA LYS A 87 18.68 0.55 -8.43
C LYS A 87 18.42 -0.85 -9.01
N VAL A 88 17.30 -1.02 -9.67
CA VAL A 88 16.93 -2.23 -10.43
C VAL A 88 16.65 -1.82 -11.87
N ASN A 89 17.42 -2.35 -12.83
CA ASN A 89 17.37 -1.88 -14.22
C ASN A 89 16.31 -2.59 -15.09
N ASP A 90 15.83 -3.75 -14.65
CA ASP A 90 14.98 -4.62 -15.46
C ASP A 90 13.58 -4.75 -14.85
N VAL A 91 12.56 -4.77 -15.71
CA VAL A 91 11.18 -5.08 -15.34
C VAL A 91 11.11 -6.51 -14.82
N GLY A 92 10.43 -6.74 -13.70
CA GLY A 92 10.43 -8.06 -13.02
C GLY A 92 11.68 -8.32 -12.18
N GLY A 93 12.61 -7.36 -12.12
CA GLY A 93 13.78 -7.42 -11.25
C GLY A 93 13.42 -7.39 -9.77
N SER A 94 14.43 -7.58 -8.92
CA SER A 94 14.24 -7.68 -7.47
C SER A 94 15.39 -7.08 -6.69
N PHE A 95 15.15 -6.88 -5.40
CA PHE A 95 16.16 -6.56 -4.40
C PHE A 95 15.90 -7.39 -3.14
N ASP A 96 16.94 -7.57 -2.33
CA ASP A 96 16.87 -8.28 -1.06
C ASP A 96 16.90 -7.26 0.08
N VAL A 97 16.18 -7.55 1.16
CA VAL A 97 16.19 -6.78 2.41
C VAL A 97 16.93 -7.57 3.47
N THR A 98 17.73 -6.91 4.30
CA THR A 98 18.35 -7.51 5.49
C THR A 98 17.98 -6.68 6.72
N LEU A 99 17.45 -7.33 7.75
CA LEU A 99 17.09 -6.74 9.03
C LEU A 99 18.28 -6.77 10.00
N LEU A 100 18.46 -5.67 10.73
CA LEU A 100 19.63 -5.42 11.59
C LEU A 100 19.36 -5.71 13.08
N GLY A 101 18.20 -6.29 13.45
CA GLY A 101 17.88 -6.65 14.83
C GLY A 101 17.20 -5.57 15.66
N ALA A 102 16.81 -4.46 15.04
CA ALA A 102 16.15 -3.36 15.72
C ALA A 102 14.64 -3.39 15.46
N CYS A 103 13.86 -3.31 16.55
CA CYS A 103 12.41 -3.35 16.49
C CYS A 103 11.84 -2.13 15.76
N MET A 104 10.89 -2.38 14.87
CA MET A 104 10.35 -1.37 14.01
C MET A 104 8.94 -1.74 13.54
N THR A 105 8.04 -0.75 13.54
CA THR A 105 6.68 -0.89 13.00
C THR A 105 6.48 0.14 11.90
N ASN A 106 5.83 -0.26 10.80
CA ASN A 106 5.62 0.58 9.62
C ASN A 106 6.91 1.08 8.97
N GLY A 107 7.93 0.24 8.90
CA GLY A 107 9.12 0.53 8.12
C GLY A 107 8.84 0.61 6.65
N THR A 108 9.43 1.58 5.95
CA THR A 108 9.13 1.77 4.54
C THR A 108 10.37 1.67 3.65
N ILE A 109 10.17 1.00 2.52
CA ILE A 109 11.06 1.07 1.37
C ILE A 109 10.25 1.64 0.22
N ASN A 110 10.67 2.79 -0.28
CA ASN A 110 10.03 3.44 -1.41
C ASN A 110 10.68 2.96 -2.71
N ILE A 111 9.85 2.60 -3.67
CA ILE A 111 10.26 2.16 -4.99
C ILE A 111 9.66 3.16 -5.98
N THR A 112 10.52 3.87 -6.69
CA THR A 112 10.11 4.86 -7.68
C THR A 112 10.55 4.41 -9.06
N ASP A 113 9.67 4.46 -10.05
CA ASP A 113 10.01 4.12 -11.43
C ASP A 113 10.56 5.33 -12.22
N ALA A 114 10.98 5.10 -13.47
CA ALA A 114 11.55 6.15 -14.31
C ALA A 114 10.55 7.26 -14.69
N MET A 115 9.24 7.04 -14.50
CA MET A 115 8.19 8.04 -14.73
C MET A 115 7.77 8.75 -13.43
N GLY A 116 8.44 8.47 -12.30
CA GLY A 116 8.16 9.10 -11.02
C GLY A 116 6.99 8.48 -10.25
N ARG A 117 6.44 7.34 -10.69
CA ARG A 117 5.40 6.61 -9.96
C ARG A 117 6.02 5.92 -8.76
N LEU A 118 5.30 5.89 -7.64
CA LEU A 118 5.79 5.37 -6.37
C LEU A 118 4.94 4.20 -5.88
N VAL A 119 5.61 3.16 -5.39
CA VAL A 119 5.01 2.09 -4.57
C VAL A 119 5.85 1.91 -3.31
N THR A 120 5.20 1.58 -2.20
CA THR A 120 5.87 1.40 -0.90
C THR A 120 5.75 -0.05 -0.45
N VAL A 121 6.88 -0.61 -0.02
CA VAL A 121 6.93 -1.86 0.73
C VAL A 121 6.99 -1.53 2.22
N THR A 122 6.16 -2.22 3.01
CA THR A 122 6.10 -2.06 4.46
C THR A 122 6.79 -3.24 5.16
N ILE A 123 7.67 -2.95 6.11
CA ILE A 123 8.43 -3.91 6.89
C ILE A 123 8.08 -3.71 8.37
N ASN A 124 7.73 -4.79 9.05
CA ASN A 124 7.55 -4.81 10.50
C ASN A 124 8.51 -5.83 11.10
N ASP A 125 9.11 -5.47 12.22
CA ASP A 125 9.96 -6.36 13.00
C ASP A 125 9.67 -6.13 14.49
N THR A 126 9.13 -7.15 15.13
CA THR A 126 8.73 -7.11 16.53
C THR A 126 9.49 -8.15 17.35
N ILE A 127 9.45 -8.01 18.68
CA ILE A 127 9.90 -9.07 19.57
C ILE A 127 9.07 -10.34 19.34
N GLY A 128 9.66 -11.49 19.66
CA GLY A 128 9.00 -12.78 19.66
C GLY A 128 8.09 -13.00 20.87
N GLN A 129 7.58 -14.22 20.95
CA GLN A 129 6.86 -14.76 22.10
C GLN A 129 7.73 -15.77 22.84
#